data_AF-A0A7J7J2E0-F1
#
_entry.id   AF-A0A7J7J2E0-F1
#
_cell.length_a   1.000
_cell.length_b   1.000
_cell.length_c   1.000
_cell.angle_alpha   90.00
_cell.angle_beta   90.00
_cell.angle_gamma   90.00
#
_symmetry.space_group_name_H-M   'P 1'
#
loop_
_entity.id
_entity.type
_entity.pdbx_description
1 polymer ?
#
loop_
_entity_poly.entity_id
_entity_poly.type
_entity_poly.pdbx_seq_one_letter_code
_entity_poly.pdbx_strand_id
1 'polypeptide(L)'
;MSLFQQAFAVVSTNVGSIASRTFLAASTCSSTSSRFASYVNKWMRRDVKRRELSKQFNNERIRLTSIKRSKILPKELQEQAELDITKLPRDAFPTRIHKRCVLTSRPRGLVSRYRLSRIQWRLLADYNKLSGVTRSTW
;
A
#
# COMPACT_ATOMS: atom_id res chain seq x y z
N MET A 1 -21.32 48.57 21.07
CA MET A 1 -20.39 48.49 22.22
C MET A 1 -21.19 48.78 23.48
N SER A 2 -21.59 47.74 24.22
CA SER A 2 -22.00 47.88 25.63
C SER A 2 -22.26 46.47 26.20
N LEU A 3 -21.54 46.16 27.29
CA LEU A 3 -21.79 45.09 28.29
C LEU A 3 -21.46 43.67 27.79
N PHE A 4 -20.36 42.98 28.12
CA PHE A 4 -19.48 42.95 29.31
C PHE A 4 -20.23 42.90 30.64
N GLN A 5 -20.58 41.69 31.09
CA GLN A 5 -20.53 41.13 32.47
C GLN A 5 -21.29 39.77 32.43
N GLN A 6 -20.62 38.60 32.42
CA GLN A 6 -20.13 37.77 33.55
C GLN A 6 -21.19 36.95 34.31
N ALA A 7 -20.99 35.62 34.34
CA ALA A 7 -20.99 34.71 35.51
C ALA A 7 -20.79 33.25 34.98
N PHE A 8 -19.66 32.52 35.21
CA PHE A 8 -19.25 31.76 36.42
C PHE A 8 -20.42 30.90 36.99
N ALA A 9 -20.32 29.62 37.33
CA ALA A 9 -19.22 28.68 37.59
C ALA A 9 -19.79 27.24 37.75
N VAL A 10 -18.98 26.20 37.46
CA VAL A 10 -18.72 24.99 38.31
C VAL A 10 -19.93 24.06 38.62
N VAL A 11 -19.91 22.74 38.37
CA VAL A 11 -19.27 21.69 39.19
C VAL A 11 -19.13 20.39 38.38
N SER A 12 -17.95 19.81 38.47
CA SER A 12 -17.59 18.41 38.20
C SER A 12 -17.77 17.56 39.47
N THR A 13 -18.32 16.35 39.37
CA THR A 13 -18.13 15.24 40.34
C THR A 13 -18.09 13.92 39.57
N ASN A 14 -16.89 13.32 39.40
CA ASN A 14 -16.33 12.18 40.16
C ASN A 14 -17.11 10.86 40.02
N VAL A 15 -16.61 9.88 39.23
CA VAL A 15 -15.65 8.80 39.60
C VAL A 15 -16.33 7.57 40.22
N GLY A 16 -16.35 6.49 39.42
CA GLY A 16 -15.78 5.17 39.75
C GLY A 16 -16.53 4.26 40.73
N SER A 17 -16.87 3.04 40.28
CA SER A 17 -16.91 1.78 41.07
C SER A 17 -17.70 0.71 40.27
N ILE A 18 -17.41 -0.59 40.18
CA ILE A 18 -16.32 -1.50 40.58
C ILE A 18 -16.48 -2.72 39.67
N ALA A 19 -15.35 -3.27 39.25
CA ALA A 19 -15.27 -4.54 38.55
C ALA A 19 -15.73 -5.71 39.45
N SER A 20 -16.49 -6.64 38.88
CA SER A 20 -16.57 -8.02 39.39
C SER A 20 -16.08 -8.95 38.28
N ARG A 21 -14.79 -9.34 38.39
CA ARG A 21 -14.26 -10.60 37.84
C ARG A 21 -14.95 -11.73 38.64
N THR A 22 -15.29 -12.91 38.14
CA THR A 22 -14.57 -13.92 37.34
C THR A 22 -15.60 -15.01 37.02
N PHE A 23 -15.50 -15.71 35.88
CA PHE A 23 -15.59 -17.19 35.77
C PHE A 23 -15.65 -17.58 34.29
N LEU A 24 -14.49 -17.91 33.73
CA LEU A 24 -14.21 -19.10 32.90
C LEU A 24 -12.85 -18.91 32.21
N ALA A 25 -11.82 -19.41 32.89
CA ALA A 25 -10.60 -19.84 32.24
C ALA A 25 -10.91 -21.15 31.51
N ALA A 26 -10.92 -21.10 30.18
CA ALA A 26 -10.71 -22.27 29.35
C ALA A 26 -9.43 -22.01 28.55
N SER A 27 -8.32 -22.56 29.04
CA SER A 27 -7.11 -22.76 28.30
C SER A 27 -7.05 -24.20 27.81
N THR A 28 -7.35 -24.43 26.54
CA THR A 28 -6.59 -25.40 25.73
C THR A 28 -6.40 -24.83 24.33
N CYS A 29 -5.14 -24.83 23.93
CA CYS A 29 -4.56 -24.47 22.65
C CYS A 29 -5.29 -25.16 21.48
N SER A 30 -5.35 -24.63 20.26
CA SER A 30 -4.21 -24.23 19.45
C SER A 30 -4.73 -23.69 18.10
N SER A 31 -3.94 -22.80 17.50
CA SER A 31 -4.04 -22.28 16.13
C SER A 31 -4.79 -20.98 15.86
N THR A 32 -4.90 -20.05 16.82
CA THR A 32 -4.83 -18.64 16.41
C THR A 32 -3.37 -18.25 16.22
N SER A 33 -2.71 -18.91 15.26
CA SER A 33 -1.63 -18.23 14.56
C SER A 33 -2.31 -17.08 13.85
N SER A 34 -2.31 -15.91 14.47
CA SER A 34 -2.37 -14.67 13.71
C SER A 34 -1.11 -14.66 12.83
N ARG A 35 -1.16 -15.42 11.73
CA ARG A 35 -0.27 -15.25 10.59
C ARG A 35 -0.62 -13.86 10.08
N PHE A 36 -0.04 -12.83 10.68
CA PHE A 36 0.12 -11.54 10.04
C PHE A 36 0.45 -11.84 8.59
N ALA A 37 -0.43 -11.49 7.66
CA ALA A 37 -0.36 -11.86 6.26
C ALA A 37 1.07 -11.61 5.75
N SER A 38 1.90 -12.66 5.79
CA SER A 38 3.33 -12.47 5.69
C SER A 38 3.63 -12.52 4.21
N TYR A 39 3.98 -11.35 3.67
CA TYR A 39 4.56 -11.29 2.33
C TYR A 39 5.65 -12.36 2.22
N VAL A 40 5.57 -13.20 1.18
CA VAL A 40 6.49 -14.31 0.87
C VAL A 40 7.95 -13.96 1.12
N ASN A 41 8.36 -12.73 0.81
CA ASN A 41 9.66 -12.21 1.19
C ASN A 41 9.65 -10.70 1.47
N LYS A 42 10.75 -10.21 2.06
CA LYS A 42 10.99 -8.78 2.33
C LYS A 42 10.94 -7.90 1.07
N TRP A 43 11.24 -8.47 -0.09
CA TRP A 43 11.23 -7.75 -1.37
C TRP A 43 9.82 -7.43 -1.84
N MET A 44 8.89 -8.37 -1.65
CA MET A 44 7.47 -8.15 -1.93
C MET A 44 6.89 -7.10 -0.99
N ARG A 45 7.18 -7.17 0.31
CA ARG A 45 6.78 -6.13 1.29
C ARG A 45 7.23 -4.73 0.86
N ARG A 46 8.51 -4.59 0.48
CA ARG A 46 9.05 -3.30 -0.01
C ARG A 46 8.40 -2.85 -1.32
N ASP A 47 8.03 -3.78 -2.20
CA ASP A 47 7.36 -3.45 -3.47
C ASP A 47 5.91 -2.99 -3.25
N VAL A 48 5.20 -3.59 -2.29
CA VAL A 48 3.85 -3.16 -1.91
C VAL A 48 3.87 -1.74 -1.34
N LYS A 49 4.79 -1.44 -0.40
CA LYS A 49 4.99 -0.08 0.11
C LYS A 49 5.25 0.93 -1.02
N ARG A 50 6.08 0.57 -2.01
CA ARG A 50 6.34 1.41 -3.19
C ARG A 50 5.08 1.66 -4.03
N ARG A 51 4.23 0.65 -4.22
CA ARG A 51 2.95 0.80 -4.96
C ARG A 51 1.96 1.69 -4.22
N GLU A 52 1.89 1.58 -2.90
CA GLU A 52 1.04 2.42 -2.05
C GLU A 52 1.46 3.89 -2.12
N LEU A 53 2.75 4.16 -1.92
CA LEU A 53 3.30 5.52 -2.07
C LEU A 53 3.09 6.07 -3.47
N SER A 54 3.35 5.25 -4.50
CA SER A 54 3.14 5.66 -5.89
C SER A 54 1.68 6.02 -6.16
N LYS A 55 0.72 5.28 -5.58
CA LYS A 55 -0.71 5.58 -5.67
C LYS A 55 -1.05 6.91 -4.99
N GLN A 56 -0.51 7.18 -3.80
CA GLN A 56 -0.75 8.42 -3.06
C GLN A 56 -0.27 9.65 -3.83
N PHE A 57 0.98 9.65 -4.31
CA PHE A 57 1.62 10.80 -4.96
C PHE A 57 1.43 10.84 -6.49
N ASN A 58 0.59 9.96 -7.07
CA ASN A 58 0.42 9.89 -8.52
C ASN A 58 -0.14 11.20 -9.10
N ASN A 59 -1.17 11.76 -8.44
CA ASN A 59 -1.89 12.93 -8.95
C ASN A 59 -1.00 14.18 -8.93
N GLU A 60 -0.33 14.44 -7.81
CA GLU A 60 0.61 15.56 -7.65
C GLU A 60 1.73 15.49 -8.69
N ARG A 61 2.33 14.30 -8.85
CA ARG A 61 3.36 14.06 -9.84
C ARG A 61 2.88 14.36 -11.26
N ILE A 62 1.69 13.90 -11.65
CA ILE A 62 1.15 14.15 -13.00
C ILE A 62 1.01 15.66 -13.25
N ARG A 63 0.46 16.39 -12.26
CA ARG A 63 0.32 17.85 -12.32
C ARG A 63 1.68 18.53 -12.50
N LEU A 64 2.64 18.26 -11.62
CA LEU A 64 3.98 18.85 -11.69
C LEU A 64 4.71 18.48 -12.99
N THR A 65 4.57 17.23 -13.43
CA THR A 65 5.18 16.75 -14.69
C THR A 65 4.60 17.47 -15.90
N SER A 66 3.30 17.80 -15.89
CA SER A 66 2.66 18.56 -16.97
C SER A 66 3.20 19.99 -17.07
N ILE A 67 3.42 20.66 -15.92
CA ILE A 67 4.01 22.00 -15.82
C ILE A 67 5.45 21.97 -16.35
N LYS A 68 6.28 21.06 -15.81
CA LYS A 68 7.69 20.87 -16.21
C LYS A 68 7.86 20.62 -17.73
N ARG A 69 6.94 19.88 -18.35
CA ARG A 69 7.04 19.50 -19.78
C ARG A 69 6.41 20.52 -20.74
N SER A 70 5.71 21.53 -20.22
CA SER A 70 5.05 22.53 -21.05
C SER A 70 6.07 23.45 -21.72
N LYS A 71 5.83 23.83 -22.98
CA LYS A 71 6.67 24.80 -23.71
C LYS A 71 6.16 26.24 -23.63
N ILE A 72 4.94 26.41 -23.11
CA ILE A 72 4.21 27.69 -23.09
C ILE A 72 4.53 28.47 -21.81
N LEU A 73 4.79 27.76 -20.70
CA LEU A 73 5.03 28.38 -19.40
C LEU A 73 6.45 28.99 -19.33
N PRO A 74 6.63 30.07 -18.55
CA PRO A 74 7.95 30.64 -18.29
C PRO A 74 8.87 29.62 -17.59
N LYS A 75 10.18 29.77 -17.81
CA LYS A 75 11.20 28.86 -17.27
C LYS A 75 11.20 28.80 -15.74
N GLU A 76 10.95 29.93 -15.08
CA GLU A 76 10.90 30.02 -13.61
C GLU A 76 9.88 29.04 -13.00
N LEU A 77 8.68 28.95 -13.58
CA LEU A 77 7.65 28.00 -13.12
C LEU A 77 8.04 26.54 -13.40
N GLN A 78 8.77 26.29 -14.49
CA GLN A 78 9.29 24.97 -14.80
C GLN A 78 10.33 24.56 -13.75
N GLU A 79 11.27 25.45 -13.44
CA GLU A 79 12.31 25.25 -12.42
C GLU A 79 11.70 24.98 -11.04
N GLN A 80 10.69 25.76 -10.64
CA GLN A 80 9.94 25.50 -9.39
C GLN A 80 9.30 24.11 -9.37
N ALA A 81 8.63 23.71 -10.46
CA ALA A 81 8.05 22.38 -10.58
C ALA A 81 9.11 21.27 -10.53
N GLU A 82 10.32 21.51 -11.06
CA GLU A 82 11.44 20.56 -10.96
C GLU A 82 11.95 20.40 -9.52
N LEU A 83 12.07 21.51 -8.79
CA LEU A 83 12.42 21.48 -7.37
C LEU A 83 11.37 20.71 -6.57
N ASP A 84 10.09 20.93 -6.84
CA ASP A 84 8.99 20.23 -6.14
C ASP A 84 8.93 18.73 -6.47
N ILE A 85 9.17 18.34 -7.73
CA ILE A 85 9.29 16.93 -8.11
C ILE A 85 10.46 16.26 -7.36
N THR A 86 11.56 16.99 -7.14
CA THR A 86 12.76 16.49 -6.46
C THR A 86 12.52 16.31 -4.96
N LYS A 87 11.65 17.12 -4.34
CA LYS A 87 11.24 16.98 -2.94
C LYS A 87 10.38 15.74 -2.67
N LEU A 88 9.69 15.21 -3.68
CA LEU A 88 8.83 14.03 -3.51
C LEU A 88 9.64 12.79 -3.08
N PRO A 89 9.04 11.87 -2.31
CA PRO A 89 9.73 10.66 -1.89
C PRO A 89 10.14 9.80 -3.10
N ARG A 90 11.42 9.41 -3.15
CA ARG A 90 11.99 8.63 -4.26
C ARG A 90 11.24 7.34 -4.56
N ASP A 91 10.69 6.68 -3.54
CA ASP A 91 9.96 5.42 -3.68
C ASP A 91 8.55 5.58 -4.27
N ALA A 92 8.01 6.79 -4.37
CA ALA A 92 6.77 7.06 -5.07
C ALA A 92 6.90 7.01 -6.60
N PHE A 93 8.14 6.98 -7.12
CA PHE A 93 8.38 6.94 -8.57
C PHE A 93 8.03 5.57 -9.16
N PRO A 94 7.15 5.51 -10.18
CA PRO A 94 6.67 4.23 -10.72
C PRO A 94 7.77 3.42 -11.41
N THR A 95 8.86 4.06 -11.82
CA THR A 95 10.05 3.42 -12.40
C THR A 95 10.72 2.41 -11.45
N ARG A 96 10.53 2.55 -10.13
CA ARG A 96 11.09 1.65 -9.10
C ARG A 96 10.19 0.46 -8.76
N ILE A 97 9.00 0.40 -9.33
CA ILE A 97 8.06 -0.70 -9.10
C ILE A 97 8.46 -1.88 -10.00
N HIS A 98 8.56 -3.07 -9.42
CA HIS A 98 8.84 -4.28 -10.19
C HIS A 98 7.62 -5.21 -10.21
N LYS A 99 7.32 -5.76 -11.40
CA LYS A 99 6.34 -6.83 -11.52
C LYS A 99 6.92 -8.10 -10.88
N ARG A 100 6.26 -8.64 -9.87
CA ARG A 100 6.66 -9.86 -9.13
C ARG A 100 5.58 -10.91 -9.23
N CYS A 101 5.97 -12.18 -9.10
CA CYS A 101 5.02 -13.28 -8.93
C CYS A 101 4.22 -13.10 -7.64
N VAL A 102 2.91 -13.27 -7.69
CA VAL A 102 2.04 -13.16 -6.50
C VAL A 102 2.32 -14.27 -5.48
N LEU A 103 2.59 -15.50 -5.96
CA LEU A 103 2.77 -16.67 -5.09
C LEU A 103 4.19 -16.80 -4.55
N THR A 104 5.20 -16.59 -5.40
CA THR A 104 6.61 -16.85 -5.04
C THR A 104 7.46 -15.60 -4.92
N SER A 105 6.93 -14.40 -5.22
CA SER A 105 7.65 -13.11 -5.26
C SER A 105 8.85 -13.01 -6.24
N ARG A 106 9.01 -14.01 -7.13
CA ARG A 106 10.07 -14.05 -8.15
C ARG A 106 10.04 -12.79 -9.04
N PRO A 107 11.17 -12.09 -9.24
CA PRO A 107 11.22 -10.82 -9.96
C PRO A 107 11.27 -10.95 -11.49
N ARG A 108 11.81 -12.07 -12.01
CA ARG A 108 12.04 -12.28 -13.46
C ARG A 108 11.20 -13.43 -13.98
N GLY A 109 11.01 -13.49 -15.30
CA GLY A 109 10.28 -14.56 -15.98
C GLY A 109 8.83 -14.65 -15.50
N LEU A 110 8.12 -13.52 -15.53
CA LEU A 110 6.72 -13.40 -15.16
C LEU A 110 5.85 -13.50 -16.42
N VAL A 111 4.80 -14.30 -16.38
CA VAL A 111 3.74 -14.27 -17.38
C VAL A 111 2.79 -13.12 -17.01
N SER A 112 2.89 -11.98 -17.71
CA SER A 112 2.22 -10.72 -17.32
C SER A 112 0.70 -10.85 -17.17
N ARG A 113 0.03 -11.64 -18.03
CA ARG A 113 -1.42 -11.87 -17.98
C ARG A 113 -1.88 -12.47 -16.65
N TYR A 114 -1.15 -13.48 -16.15
CA TYR A 114 -1.50 -14.20 -14.92
C TYR A 114 -0.81 -13.66 -13.66
N ARG A 115 0.19 -12.77 -13.81
CA ARG A 115 1.04 -12.28 -12.71
C ARG A 115 1.73 -13.41 -11.92
N LEU A 116 2.03 -14.51 -12.61
CA LEU A 116 2.72 -15.68 -12.07
C LEU A 116 4.10 -15.86 -12.69
N SER A 117 5.03 -16.42 -11.91
CA SER A 117 6.32 -16.86 -12.45
C SER A 117 6.12 -18.02 -13.42
N ARG A 118 6.97 -18.15 -14.44
CA ARG A 118 6.93 -19.25 -15.40
C ARG A 118 6.88 -20.65 -14.78
N ILE A 119 7.53 -20.86 -13.63
CA ILE A 119 7.58 -22.16 -12.93
C ILE A 119 6.19 -22.48 -12.37
N GLN A 120 5.64 -21.56 -11.59
CA GLN A 120 4.31 -21.71 -11.02
C GLN A 120 3.21 -21.76 -12.08
N TRP A 121 3.37 -20.99 -13.16
CA TRP A 121 2.44 -21.00 -14.28
C TRP A 121 2.42 -22.38 -14.97
N ARG A 122 3.58 -22.98 -15.25
CA ARG A 122 3.66 -24.35 -15.79
C ARG A 122 3.02 -25.36 -14.85
N LEU A 123 3.32 -25.28 -13.55
CA LEU A 123 2.72 -26.17 -12.56
C LEU A 123 1.18 -26.09 -12.58
N LEU A 124 0.60 -24.89 -12.59
CA LEU A 124 -0.85 -24.75 -12.65
C LEU A 124 -1.46 -25.20 -13.99
N ALA A 125 -0.74 -25.00 -15.09
CA ALA A 125 -1.16 -25.46 -16.42
C ALA A 125 -1.14 -26.98 -16.53
N ASP A 126 -0.07 -27.64 -16.05
CA ASP A 126 0.09 -29.10 -16.12
C ASP A 126 -0.98 -29.83 -15.27
N TYR A 127 -1.41 -29.23 -14.15
CA TYR A 127 -2.51 -29.75 -13.32
C TYR A 127 -3.90 -29.24 -13.75
N ASN A 128 -4.05 -28.68 -14.95
CA ASN A 128 -5.31 -28.19 -15.51
C ASN A 128 -6.07 -27.20 -14.59
N LYS A 129 -5.36 -26.43 -13.76
CA LYS A 129 -5.96 -25.40 -12.88
C LYS A 129 -6.21 -24.07 -13.60
N LEU A 130 -5.71 -23.93 -14.83
CA LEU A 130 -5.91 -22.76 -15.68
C LEU A 130 -6.88 -23.12 -16.81
N SER A 131 -7.97 -22.37 -16.93
CA SER A 131 -8.97 -22.56 -17.98
C SER A 131 -8.37 -22.25 -19.37
N GLY A 132 -8.56 -23.16 -20.33
CA GLY A 132 -8.20 -22.95 -21.73
C GLY A 132 -6.70 -22.94 -22.02
N VAL A 133 -5.86 -23.42 -21.09
CA VAL A 133 -4.43 -23.60 -21.33
C VAL A 133 -4.17 -25.06 -21.68
N THR A 134 -3.77 -25.32 -22.92
CA THR A 134 -3.35 -26.64 -23.40
C THR A 134 -1.90 -26.58 -23.88
N ARG A 135 -1.23 -27.74 -23.97
CA ARG A 135 0.06 -27.82 -24.66
C ARG A 135 -0.17 -27.68 -26.15
N SER A 136 0.65 -26.87 -26.82
CA SER A 136 0.61 -26.74 -28.27
C SER A 136 1.07 -28.04 -28.92
N THR A 137 0.23 -28.61 -29.77
CA THR A 137 0.56 -29.68 -30.71
C THR A 137 0.37 -29.12 -32.11
N TRP A 138 1.39 -29.23 -32.96
CA TRP A 138 1.30 -28.89 -34.38
C TRP A 138 1.01 -30.14 -35.20
#